data_AF-A0A0P9EUD5-F1
#
_entry.id   AF-A0A0P9EUD5-F1
#
_cell.length_a   1.000
_cell.length_b   1.000
_cell.length_c   1.000
_cell.angle_alpha   90.00
_cell.angle_beta   90.00
_cell.angle_gamma   90.00
#
_symmetry.space_group_name_H-M   'P 1'
#
loop_
_entity.id
_entity.type
_entity.pdbx_description
1 polymer ?
#
loop_
_entity_poly.entity_id
_entity_poly.type
_entity_poly.pdbx_seq_one_letter_code
_entity_poly.pdbx_strand_id
1 'polypeptide(L)'
;YQRYADELVAGGHAYKCFVTPEQEEQMRADWAARGERPERFRFRGPERDWTPEQSADAEAQGLPFTIRLKVPLDGTTSFTDLVRGGDGITVNNADLYDLVLLKTTKMPTYHLAHLVDDHLMGITHVIRGEEWVPSAPYHVMIYRALGWDMPTFAHVPNILRQDGRGKLSKRKDDVATNRFWERGYLPEAMFNYLALQGWSFDDHTEIMSRDEIVERFPIERVQAS
;
A
#
# COMPACT_ATOMS: atom_id res chain seq x y z
N TYR A 1 -6.13 11.14 -12.51
CA TYR A 1 -6.35 10.95 -11.06
C TYR A 1 -7.57 11.71 -10.52
N GLN A 2 -7.68 13.03 -10.70
CA GLN A 2 -8.84 13.82 -10.23
C GLN A 2 -10.18 13.19 -10.61
N ARG A 3 -10.37 12.83 -11.90
CA ARG A 3 -11.54 12.11 -12.41
C ARG A 3 -11.97 10.93 -11.53
N TYR A 4 -11.04 10.04 -11.18
CA TYR A 4 -11.34 8.84 -10.37
C TYR A 4 -11.60 9.16 -8.91
N ALA A 5 -10.94 10.20 -8.36
CA ALA A 5 -11.27 10.69 -7.03
C ALA A 5 -12.70 11.26 -6.99
N ASP A 6 -13.11 12.00 -8.02
CA ASP A 6 -14.47 12.55 -8.14
C ASP A 6 -15.51 11.44 -8.31
N GLU A 7 -15.19 10.39 -9.06
CA GLU A 7 -16.03 9.20 -9.21
C GLU A 7 -16.25 8.48 -7.88
N LEU A 8 -15.19 8.31 -7.08
CA LEU A 8 -15.30 7.77 -5.71
C LEU A 8 -16.19 8.65 -4.82
N VAL A 9 -16.09 9.99 -4.93
CA VAL A 9 -16.93 10.91 -4.18
C VAL A 9 -18.39 10.80 -4.62
N ALA A 10 -18.65 10.79 -5.93
CA ALA A 10 -19.99 10.65 -6.48
C ALA A 10 -20.64 9.30 -6.10
N GLY A 11 -19.85 8.23 -6.03
CA GLY A 11 -20.29 6.91 -5.55
C GLY A 11 -20.43 6.79 -4.02
N GLY A 12 -20.12 7.84 -3.25
CA GLY A 12 -20.17 7.82 -1.80
C GLY A 12 -19.07 6.98 -1.13
N HIS A 13 -18.05 6.58 -1.88
CA HIS A 13 -16.89 5.83 -1.41
C HIS A 13 -15.72 6.73 -0.96
N ALA A 14 -15.80 8.02 -1.25
CA ALA A 14 -14.89 9.05 -0.77
C ALA A 14 -15.67 10.33 -0.41
N TYR A 15 -15.02 11.26 0.26
CA TYR A 15 -15.61 12.56 0.62
C TYR A 15 -14.55 13.67 0.62
N LYS A 16 -15.00 14.91 0.46
CA LYS A 16 -14.16 16.10 0.64
C LYS A 16 -14.02 16.38 2.14
N CYS A 17 -12.78 16.47 2.61
CA CYS A 17 -12.46 16.75 4.00
C CYS A 17 -11.72 18.08 4.08
N PHE A 18 -12.27 19.01 4.86
CA PHE A 18 -11.79 20.39 5.03
C PHE A 18 -10.96 20.55 6.31
N VAL A 19 -10.77 19.47 7.07
CA VAL A 19 -9.86 19.41 8.22
C VAL A 19 -8.44 19.76 7.79
N THR A 20 -7.91 20.81 8.40
CA THR A 20 -6.52 21.28 8.24
C THR A 20 -5.54 20.36 8.96
N PRO A 21 -4.25 20.34 8.56
CA PRO A 21 -3.21 19.59 9.28
C PRO A 21 -3.15 19.92 10.78
N GLU A 22 -3.34 21.19 11.13
CA GLU A 22 -3.33 21.67 12.52
C GLU A 22 -4.53 21.12 13.31
N GLN A 23 -5.72 21.10 12.70
CA GLN A 23 -6.90 20.50 13.31
C GLN A 23 -6.75 18.98 13.47
N GLU A 24 -6.18 18.28 12.48
CA GLU A 24 -5.93 16.84 12.60
C GLU A 24 -4.95 16.53 13.73
N GLU A 25 -3.89 17.34 13.88
CA GLU A 25 -2.95 17.18 14.99
C GLU A 25 -3.60 17.45 16.34
N GLN A 26 -4.47 18.47 16.43
CA GLN A 26 -5.26 18.72 17.64
C GLN A 26 -6.18 17.53 17.98
N MET A 27 -6.81 16.91 16.97
CA MET A 27 -7.64 15.71 17.19
C MET A 27 -6.82 14.54 17.75
N ARG A 28 -5.56 14.38 17.32
CA ARG A 28 -4.65 13.36 17.89
C ARG A 28 -4.24 13.70 19.32
N ALA A 29 -3.95 14.97 19.61
CA ALA A 29 -3.62 15.42 20.95
C ALA A 29 -4.79 15.21 21.92
N ASP A 30 -6.01 15.55 21.50
CA ASP A 30 -7.24 15.35 22.27
C ASP A 30 -7.52 13.87 22.52
N TRP A 31 -7.24 13.00 21.55
CA TRP A 31 -7.33 11.55 21.70
C TRP A 31 -6.38 11.06 22.80
N ALA A 32 -5.11 11.43 22.72
CA ALA A 32 -4.11 11.06 23.71
C ALA A 32 -4.43 11.62 25.11
N ALA A 33 -4.94 12.84 25.20
CA ALA A 33 -5.31 13.49 26.46
C ALA A 33 -6.46 12.79 27.20
N ARG A 34 -7.30 12.02 26.50
CA ARG A 34 -8.36 11.17 27.10
C ARG A 34 -7.82 9.86 27.69
N GLY A 35 -6.50 9.63 27.65
CA GLY A 35 -5.87 8.39 28.10
C GLY A 35 -5.93 7.26 27.08
N GLU A 36 -6.37 7.55 25.85
CA GLU A 36 -6.41 6.58 24.77
C GLU A 36 -5.01 6.36 24.17
N ARG A 37 -4.78 5.16 23.64
CA ARG A 37 -3.50 4.80 23.03
C ARG A 37 -3.29 5.54 21.71
N PRO A 38 -2.23 6.35 21.53
CA PRO A 38 -2.02 7.13 20.30
C PRO A 38 -1.98 6.29 19.03
N GLU A 39 -1.40 5.09 19.08
CA GLU A 39 -1.31 4.15 17.94
C GLU A 39 -2.67 3.60 17.51
N ARG A 40 -3.72 3.78 18.32
CA ARG A 40 -5.10 3.41 18.01
C ARG A 40 -5.91 4.56 17.44
N PHE A 41 -5.34 5.76 17.29
CA PHE A 41 -6.03 6.85 16.62
C PHE A 41 -6.37 6.45 15.18
N ARG A 42 -7.64 6.60 14.80
CA ARG A 42 -8.13 6.37 13.44
C ARG A 42 -8.86 7.62 12.99
N PHE A 43 -8.25 8.37 12.08
CA PHE A 43 -8.89 9.56 11.54
C PHE A 43 -10.20 9.18 10.84
N ARG A 44 -11.30 9.79 11.30
CA ARG A 44 -12.61 9.79 10.65
C ARG A 44 -13.03 11.26 10.54
N GLY A 45 -13.17 11.75 9.32
CA GLY A 45 -13.49 13.15 9.09
C GLY A 45 -14.91 13.48 9.53
N PRO A 46 -15.15 14.64 10.16
CA PRO A 46 -16.49 15.08 10.52
C PRO A 46 -17.40 15.29 9.30
N GLU A 47 -16.82 15.50 8.12
CA GLU A 47 -17.54 15.73 6.85
C GLU A 47 -17.93 14.45 6.13
N ARG A 48 -17.61 13.29 6.70
CA ARG A 48 -17.83 11.98 6.11
C ARG A 48 -19.26 11.75 5.63
N ASP A 49 -20.23 12.23 6.41
CA ASP A 49 -21.67 12.04 6.18
C ASP A 49 -22.37 13.34 5.81
N TRP A 50 -21.61 14.35 5.37
CA TRP A 50 -22.19 15.56 4.81
C TRP A 50 -23.00 15.28 3.56
N THR A 51 -24.06 16.07 3.37
CA THR A 51 -24.81 16.08 2.11
C THR A 51 -23.99 16.74 1.00
N PRO A 52 -24.28 16.46 -0.27
CA PRO A 52 -23.64 17.15 -1.39
C PRO A 52 -23.71 18.69 -1.29
N GLU A 53 -24.81 19.23 -0.76
CA GLU A 53 -25.01 20.67 -0.56
C GLU A 53 -24.06 21.24 0.49
N GLN A 54 -23.87 20.56 1.63
CA GLN A 54 -22.93 21.00 2.67
C GLN A 54 -21.49 21.00 2.14
N SER A 55 -21.13 19.99 1.37
CA SER A 55 -19.80 19.90 0.74
C SER A 55 -19.60 21.00 -0.31
N ALA A 56 -20.62 21.29 -1.12
CA ALA A 56 -20.58 22.33 -2.14
C ALA A 56 -20.50 23.75 -1.54
N ASP A 57 -21.22 24.01 -0.44
CA ASP A 57 -21.16 25.30 0.26
C ASP A 57 -19.75 25.58 0.82
N ALA A 58 -19.14 24.60 1.49
CA ALA A 58 -17.77 24.72 2.00
C ALA A 58 -16.74 24.94 0.87
N GLU A 59 -16.93 24.27 -0.28
CA GLU A 59 -16.09 24.47 -1.46
C GLU A 59 -16.30 25.85 -2.10
N ALA A 60 -17.53 26.37 -2.15
CA ALA A 60 -17.85 27.70 -2.67
C ALA A 60 -17.25 28.83 -1.81
N GLN A 61 -17.03 28.57 -0.52
CA GLN A 61 -16.28 29.47 0.38
C GLN A 61 -14.76 29.46 0.10
N GLY A 62 -14.27 28.63 -0.82
CA GLY A 62 -12.86 28.55 -1.19
C GLY A 62 -11.99 27.81 -0.17
N LEU A 63 -12.60 27.03 0.73
CA LEU A 63 -11.85 26.29 1.73
C LEU A 63 -11.02 25.18 1.06
N PRO A 64 -9.71 25.07 1.38
CA PRO A 64 -8.90 23.99 0.84
C PRO A 64 -9.37 22.64 1.40
N PHE A 65 -9.41 21.62 0.56
CA PHE A 65 -9.84 20.28 0.97
C PHE A 65 -8.95 19.18 0.41
N THR A 66 -8.94 18.05 1.11
CA THR A 66 -8.46 16.76 0.62
C THR A 66 -9.63 15.90 0.19
N ILE A 67 -9.39 14.92 -0.69
CA ILE A 67 -10.35 13.82 -0.91
C ILE A 67 -9.84 12.62 -0.12
N ARG A 68 -10.69 12.09 0.77
CA ARG A 68 -10.38 10.94 1.63
C ARG A 68 -11.28 9.77 1.34
N LEU A 69 -10.74 8.56 1.49
CA LEU A 69 -11.51 7.33 1.36
C LEU A 69 -12.51 7.22 2.52
N LYS A 70 -13.77 6.91 2.21
CA LYS A 70 -14.84 6.65 3.18
C LYS A 70 -14.84 5.18 3.56
N VAL A 71 -13.89 4.80 4.41
CA VAL A 71 -13.73 3.40 4.86
C VAL A 71 -14.94 2.99 5.72
N PRO A 72 -15.64 1.88 5.45
CA PRO A 72 -16.80 1.46 6.24
C PRO A 72 -16.54 1.44 7.76
N LEU A 73 -17.55 1.75 8.57
CA LEU A 73 -17.40 1.81 10.04
C LEU A 73 -17.43 0.42 10.67
N ASP A 74 -18.11 -0.53 10.02
CA ASP A 74 -18.30 -1.90 10.47
C ASP A 74 -17.91 -2.90 9.36
N GLY A 75 -18.03 -4.18 9.69
CA GLY A 75 -17.68 -5.28 8.81
C GLY A 75 -16.18 -5.47 8.63
N THR A 76 -15.83 -6.23 7.61
CA THR A 76 -14.45 -6.63 7.33
C THR A 76 -14.11 -6.43 5.86
N THR A 77 -12.82 -6.33 5.58
CA THR A 77 -12.28 -6.37 4.23
C THR A 77 -11.27 -7.49 4.11
N SER A 78 -11.51 -8.38 3.16
CA SER A 78 -10.67 -9.55 2.90
C SER A 78 -10.01 -9.47 1.53
N PHE A 79 -8.78 -9.99 1.45
CA PHE A 79 -8.01 -10.13 0.22
C PHE A 79 -7.13 -11.39 0.26
N THR A 80 -6.69 -11.81 -0.93
CA THR A 80 -5.76 -12.93 -1.12
C THR A 80 -4.39 -12.40 -1.53
N ASP A 81 -3.34 -13.08 -1.07
CA ASP A 81 -1.95 -12.80 -1.42
C ASP A 81 -1.22 -14.10 -1.74
N LEU A 82 -0.44 -14.13 -2.83
CA LEU A 82 0.23 -15.35 -3.29
C LEU A 82 1.37 -15.81 -2.38
N VAL A 83 2.00 -14.93 -1.60
CA VAL A 83 3.13 -15.34 -0.73
C VAL A 83 2.80 -15.23 0.76
N ARG A 84 1.89 -14.34 1.19
CA ARG A 84 1.57 -14.11 2.60
C ARG A 84 0.58 -15.09 3.23
N GLY A 85 0.22 -16.15 2.51
CA GLY A 85 -0.68 -17.20 3.00
C GLY A 85 -2.03 -17.13 2.31
N GLY A 86 -2.08 -17.72 1.12
CA GLY A 86 -3.25 -17.79 0.24
C GLY A 86 -4.60 -17.95 0.95
N ASP A 87 -5.60 -17.29 0.36
CA ASP A 87 -6.99 -17.10 0.80
C ASP A 87 -7.23 -16.57 2.22
N GLY A 88 -7.58 -15.27 2.30
CA GLY A 88 -8.40 -14.78 3.40
C GLY A 88 -7.72 -13.90 4.45
N ILE A 89 -6.70 -13.09 4.09
CA ILE A 89 -6.24 -12.02 4.97
C ILE A 89 -7.41 -11.06 5.18
N THR A 90 -7.93 -11.02 6.40
CA THR A 90 -9.16 -10.30 6.75
C THR A 90 -8.86 -9.27 7.82
N VAL A 91 -9.25 -8.02 7.56
CA VAL A 91 -9.05 -6.90 8.48
C VAL A 91 -10.42 -6.31 8.85
N ASN A 92 -10.59 -5.97 10.12
CA ASN A 92 -11.78 -5.26 10.59
C ASN A 92 -11.72 -3.81 10.12
N ASN A 93 -12.81 -3.32 9.49
CA ASN A 93 -12.83 -1.96 8.96
C ASN A 93 -12.76 -0.89 10.08
N ALA A 94 -13.15 -1.25 11.30
CA ALA A 94 -13.00 -0.40 12.49
C ALA A 94 -11.52 -0.13 12.83
N ASP A 95 -10.60 -1.03 12.47
CA ASP A 95 -9.16 -0.87 12.70
C ASP A 95 -8.46 -0.03 11.64
N LEU A 96 -9.18 0.38 10.59
CA LEU A 96 -8.68 1.20 9.49
C LEU A 96 -9.00 2.70 9.73
N TYR A 97 -8.50 3.59 8.87
CA TYR A 97 -8.76 5.04 8.97
C TYR A 97 -9.01 5.66 7.59
N ASP A 98 -9.60 6.85 7.55
CA ASP A 98 -9.95 7.53 6.30
C ASP A 98 -8.69 8.18 5.69
N LEU A 99 -7.96 7.40 4.89
CA LEU A 99 -6.71 7.85 4.25
C LEU A 99 -6.97 8.91 3.17
N VAL A 100 -5.96 9.75 2.94
CA VAL A 100 -6.00 10.76 1.88
C VAL A 100 -5.73 10.11 0.53
N LEU A 101 -6.63 10.32 -0.43
CA LEU A 101 -6.51 9.91 -1.83
C LEU A 101 -5.96 11.05 -2.69
N LEU A 102 -6.44 12.27 -2.44
CA LEU A 102 -6.04 13.47 -3.17
C LEU A 102 -5.70 14.60 -2.18
N LYS A 103 -4.53 15.21 -2.36
CA LYS A 103 -4.08 16.34 -1.54
C LYS A 103 -4.80 17.63 -1.94
N THR A 104 -4.69 18.67 -1.10
CA THR A 104 -5.18 20.03 -1.40
C THR A 104 -4.62 20.60 -2.70
N THR A 105 -3.37 20.23 -3.04
CA THR A 105 -2.69 20.58 -4.30
C THR A 105 -3.22 19.83 -5.53
N LYS A 106 -4.28 19.01 -5.39
CA LYS A 106 -4.84 18.13 -6.42
C LYS A 106 -3.89 17.03 -6.90
N MET A 107 -2.74 16.86 -6.24
CA MET A 107 -1.86 15.72 -6.47
C MET A 107 -2.39 14.47 -5.75
N PRO A 108 -2.41 13.31 -6.43
CA PRO A 108 -2.77 12.05 -5.79
C PRO A 108 -1.73 11.64 -4.74
N THR A 109 -2.18 10.90 -3.73
CA THR A 109 -1.27 10.12 -2.89
C THR A 109 -0.91 8.83 -3.62
N TYR A 110 0.09 8.12 -3.09
CA TYR A 110 0.46 6.81 -3.61
C TYR A 110 -0.76 5.87 -3.71
N HIS A 111 -1.64 5.87 -2.69
CA HIS A 111 -2.80 4.97 -2.64
C HIS A 111 -3.80 5.16 -3.78
N LEU A 112 -3.93 6.36 -4.35
CA LEU A 112 -4.78 6.57 -5.53
C LEU A 112 -3.96 6.42 -6.82
N ALA A 113 -2.75 6.98 -6.86
CA ALA A 113 -1.95 7.07 -8.08
C ALA A 113 -1.66 5.68 -8.67
N HIS A 114 -1.04 4.80 -7.89
CA HIS A 114 -0.61 3.50 -8.43
C HIS A 114 -1.80 2.63 -8.82
N LEU A 115 -2.95 2.67 -8.11
CA LEU A 115 -4.11 1.87 -8.49
C LEU A 115 -4.73 2.33 -9.81
N VAL A 116 -4.81 3.65 -10.02
CA VAL A 116 -5.26 4.22 -11.29
C VAL A 116 -4.32 3.81 -12.42
N ASP A 117 -3.01 3.90 -12.19
CA ASP A 117 -2.01 3.55 -13.20
C ASP A 117 -2.02 2.04 -13.48
N ASP A 118 -2.12 1.20 -12.45
CA ASP A 118 -2.21 -0.26 -12.57
C ASP A 118 -3.42 -0.65 -13.42
N HIS A 119 -4.59 -0.07 -13.12
CA HIS A 119 -5.81 -0.31 -13.89
C HIS A 119 -5.66 0.12 -15.35
N LEU A 120 -5.16 1.35 -15.59
CA LEU A 120 -4.99 1.89 -16.94
C LEU A 120 -3.92 1.15 -17.76
N MET A 121 -2.93 0.57 -17.10
CA MET A 121 -1.86 -0.22 -17.72
C MET A 121 -2.20 -1.71 -17.83
N GLY A 122 -3.37 -2.15 -17.33
CA GLY A 122 -3.79 -3.54 -17.38
C GLY A 122 -2.93 -4.47 -16.54
N ILE A 123 -2.43 -4.00 -15.39
CA ILE A 123 -1.61 -4.80 -14.48
C ILE A 123 -2.44 -5.95 -13.92
N THR A 124 -1.94 -7.17 -14.08
CA THR A 124 -2.62 -8.39 -13.61
C THR A 124 -2.07 -8.90 -12.27
N HIS A 125 -0.79 -8.61 -11.98
CA HIS A 125 -0.09 -9.06 -10.77
C HIS A 125 0.70 -7.89 -10.19
N VAL A 126 0.45 -7.57 -8.93
CA VAL A 126 1.17 -6.53 -8.18
C VAL A 126 2.11 -7.23 -7.20
N ILE A 127 3.40 -7.26 -7.56
CA ILE A 127 4.47 -7.84 -6.75
C ILE A 127 5.25 -6.71 -6.07
N ARG A 128 5.24 -6.67 -4.74
CA ARG A 128 5.89 -5.60 -3.96
C ARG A 128 6.25 -6.05 -2.54
N GLY A 129 7.01 -5.24 -1.81
CA GLY A 129 7.43 -5.56 -0.45
C GLY A 129 6.27 -5.64 0.56
N GLU A 130 6.42 -6.52 1.56
CA GLU A 130 5.44 -6.78 2.62
C GLU A 130 5.05 -5.58 3.48
N GLU A 131 5.82 -4.49 3.46
CA GLU A 131 5.47 -3.25 4.15
C GLU A 131 4.15 -2.66 3.65
N TRP A 132 3.69 -3.07 2.46
CA TRP A 132 2.42 -2.66 1.88
C TRP A 132 1.24 -3.56 2.22
N VAL A 133 1.44 -4.69 2.91
CA VAL A 133 0.34 -5.58 3.35
C VAL A 133 -0.72 -4.81 4.15
N PRO A 134 -0.38 -3.94 5.14
CA PRO A 134 -1.37 -3.16 5.87
C PRO A 134 -2.17 -2.17 4.99
N SER A 135 -1.68 -1.86 3.79
CA SER A 135 -2.35 -0.97 2.84
C SER A 135 -3.31 -1.69 1.90
N ALA A 136 -3.16 -3.01 1.72
CA ALA A 136 -3.93 -3.80 0.79
C ALA A 136 -5.47 -3.75 1.00
N PRO A 137 -6.01 -3.73 2.24
CA PRO A 137 -7.46 -3.58 2.44
C PRO A 137 -8.01 -2.30 1.80
N TYR A 138 -7.28 -1.18 1.89
CA TYR A 138 -7.72 0.07 1.26
C TYR A 138 -7.70 -0.02 -0.25
N HIS A 139 -6.69 -0.69 -0.83
CA HIS A 139 -6.59 -0.86 -2.28
C HIS A 139 -7.75 -1.71 -2.81
N VAL A 140 -8.10 -2.78 -2.09
CA VAL A 140 -9.27 -3.62 -2.39
C VAL A 140 -10.56 -2.82 -2.35
N MET A 141 -10.75 -1.95 -1.35
CA MET A 141 -11.92 -1.08 -1.28
C MET A 141 -12.00 -0.15 -2.50
N ILE A 142 -10.88 0.45 -2.91
CA ILE A 142 -10.84 1.40 -4.04
C ILE A 142 -11.14 0.69 -5.37
N TYR A 143 -10.50 -0.46 -5.64
CA TYR A 143 -10.79 -1.27 -6.83
C TYR A 143 -12.27 -1.65 -6.90
N ARG A 144 -12.84 -2.16 -5.81
CA ARG A 144 -14.27 -2.52 -5.73
C ARG A 144 -15.18 -1.31 -5.93
N ALA A 145 -14.87 -0.18 -5.31
CA ALA A 145 -15.65 1.05 -5.41
C ALA A 145 -15.69 1.62 -6.84
N LEU A 146 -14.62 1.42 -7.61
CA LEU A 146 -14.54 1.85 -9.01
C LEU A 146 -15.01 0.76 -9.99
N GLY A 147 -15.48 -0.38 -9.49
CA GLY A 147 -15.93 -1.50 -10.32
C GLY A 147 -14.83 -2.11 -11.19
N TRP A 148 -13.58 -2.04 -10.74
CA TRP A 148 -12.43 -2.55 -11.47
C TRP A 148 -12.11 -4.01 -11.12
N ASP A 149 -11.55 -4.73 -12.09
CA ASP A 149 -11.00 -6.06 -11.85
C ASP A 149 -9.79 -5.98 -10.91
N MET A 150 -9.76 -6.86 -9.92
CA MET A 150 -8.66 -6.93 -8.96
C MET A 150 -7.42 -7.58 -9.59
N PRO A 151 -6.23 -6.96 -9.46
CA PRO A 151 -5.00 -7.69 -9.72
C PRO A 151 -4.75 -8.70 -8.60
N THR A 152 -3.92 -9.69 -8.90
CA THR A 152 -3.38 -10.61 -7.90
C THR A 152 -2.27 -9.93 -7.10
N PHE A 153 -2.33 -9.96 -5.77
CA PHE A 153 -1.27 -9.44 -4.91
C PHE A 153 -0.23 -10.51 -4.56
N ALA A 154 1.04 -10.12 -4.51
CA ALA A 154 2.13 -10.91 -3.96
C ALA A 154 3.08 -10.01 -3.15
N HIS A 155 3.03 -10.14 -1.82
CA HIS A 155 3.78 -9.28 -0.91
C HIS A 155 5.07 -9.96 -0.39
N VAL A 156 6.18 -9.79 -1.11
CA VAL A 156 7.48 -10.45 -0.83
C VAL A 156 8.13 -9.98 0.47
N PRO A 157 8.80 -10.87 1.22
CA PRO A 157 9.45 -10.53 2.49
C PRO A 157 10.63 -9.57 2.30
N ASN A 158 10.95 -8.86 3.37
CA ASN A 158 12.14 -8.02 3.40
C ASN A 158 13.41 -8.87 3.47
N ILE A 159 14.43 -8.48 2.72
CA ILE A 159 15.78 -9.01 2.91
C ILE A 159 16.31 -8.54 4.27
N LEU A 160 16.67 -9.51 5.11
CA LEU A 160 17.21 -9.26 6.44
C LEU A 160 18.73 -9.07 6.41
N ARG A 161 19.26 -8.41 7.44
CA ARG A 161 20.70 -8.36 7.68
C ARG A 161 21.23 -9.74 8.05
N GLN A 162 22.51 -10.00 7.76
CA GLN A 162 23.17 -11.28 8.07
C GLN A 162 23.15 -11.65 9.56
N ASP A 163 23.11 -10.66 10.45
CA ASP A 163 23.00 -10.87 11.91
C ASP A 163 21.55 -11.15 12.36
N GLY A 164 20.60 -11.20 11.44
CA GLY A 164 19.17 -11.36 11.69
C GLY A 164 18.51 -10.14 12.37
N ARG A 165 19.27 -9.07 12.65
CA ARG A 165 18.78 -7.92 13.41
C ARG A 165 18.25 -6.84 12.46
N GLY A 166 17.07 -7.13 11.94
CA GLY A 166 16.26 -6.17 11.18
C GLY A 166 16.57 -6.13 9.68
N LYS A 167 15.88 -5.21 9.02
CA LYS A 167 15.84 -5.09 7.56
C LYS A 167 17.13 -4.47 7.02
N LEU A 168 17.55 -4.94 5.85
CA LEU A 168 18.62 -4.31 5.08
C LEU A 168 18.23 -2.87 4.71
N SER A 169 19.13 -1.90 4.89
CA SER A 169 18.81 -0.48 4.68
C SER A 169 19.96 0.29 4.07
N LYS A 170 19.70 1.03 2.99
CA LYS A 170 20.68 1.95 2.37
C LYS A 170 21.27 2.99 3.33
N ARG A 171 20.60 3.28 4.45
CA ARG A 171 21.10 4.25 5.45
C ARG A 171 22.20 3.69 6.34
N LYS A 172 22.23 2.36 6.52
CA LYS A 172 23.09 1.68 7.49
C LYS A 172 23.94 0.58 6.85
N ASP A 173 23.66 0.22 5.60
CA ASP A 173 24.27 -0.88 4.85
C ASP A 173 24.73 -0.38 3.49
N ASP A 174 25.92 -0.81 3.04
CA ASP A 174 26.46 -0.46 1.73
C ASP A 174 25.89 -1.38 0.63
N VAL A 175 24.58 -1.26 0.42
CA VAL A 175 23.75 -2.18 -0.39
C VAL A 175 23.15 -1.51 -1.63
N ALA A 176 23.71 -0.36 -2.02
CA ALA A 176 23.33 0.28 -3.26
C ALA A 176 23.82 -0.58 -4.45
N THR A 177 22.97 -0.82 -5.44
CA THR A 177 23.28 -1.72 -6.56
C THR A 177 24.58 -1.35 -7.29
N ASN A 178 24.87 -0.05 -7.44
CA ASN A 178 26.11 0.43 -8.05
C ASN A 178 27.37 0.04 -7.26
N ARG A 179 27.28 -0.14 -5.94
CA ARG A 179 28.42 -0.54 -5.11
C ARG A 179 28.88 -1.96 -5.38
N PHE A 180 27.94 -2.87 -5.66
CA PHE A 180 28.27 -4.22 -6.09
C PHE A 180 29.00 -4.20 -7.44
N TRP A 181 28.53 -3.38 -8.38
CA TRP A 181 29.22 -3.18 -9.65
C TRP A 181 30.64 -2.59 -9.49
N GLU A 182 30.79 -1.53 -8.68
CA GLU A 182 32.09 -0.90 -8.38
C GLU A 182 33.09 -1.88 -7.72
N ARG A 183 32.59 -2.86 -6.97
CA ARG A 183 33.40 -3.90 -6.32
C ARG A 183 33.70 -5.10 -7.23
N GLY A 184 33.22 -5.10 -8.47
CA GLY A 184 33.49 -6.15 -9.46
C GLY A 184 32.59 -7.38 -9.37
N TYR A 185 31.41 -7.28 -8.74
CA TYR A 185 30.44 -8.38 -8.77
C TYR A 185 29.89 -8.56 -10.18
N LEU A 186 29.87 -9.81 -10.65
CA LEU A 186 29.30 -10.15 -11.95
C LEU A 186 27.77 -9.96 -11.91
N PRO A 187 27.14 -9.35 -12.92
CA PRO A 187 25.69 -9.21 -13.01
C PRO A 187 24.94 -10.54 -12.88
N GLU A 188 25.48 -11.62 -13.45
CA GLU A 188 24.91 -12.97 -13.41
C GLU A 188 24.95 -13.53 -11.98
N ALA A 189 26.06 -13.33 -11.28
CA ALA A 189 26.20 -13.74 -9.89
C ALA A 189 25.23 -12.97 -8.98
N MET A 190 25.06 -11.66 -9.21
CA MET A 190 24.09 -10.85 -8.47
C MET A 190 22.65 -11.25 -8.77
N PHE A 191 22.32 -11.54 -10.03
CA PHE A 191 20.98 -12.00 -10.40
C PHE A 191 20.64 -13.33 -9.72
N ASN A 192 21.54 -14.31 -9.78
CA ASN A 192 21.38 -15.60 -9.11
C ASN A 192 21.24 -15.43 -7.58
N TYR A 193 22.14 -14.65 -6.96
CA TYR A 193 22.09 -14.40 -5.52
C TYR A 193 20.77 -13.77 -5.08
N LEU A 194 20.27 -12.77 -5.82
CA LEU A 194 19.02 -12.08 -5.50
C LEU A 194 17.79 -12.96 -5.74
N ALA A 195 17.80 -13.79 -6.78
CA ALA A 195 16.71 -14.74 -7.04
C ALA A 195 16.57 -15.77 -5.90
N LEU A 196 17.68 -16.14 -5.24
CA LEU A 196 17.67 -17.06 -4.11
C LEU A 196 17.24 -16.40 -2.79
N GLN A 197 17.02 -15.09 -2.74
CA GLN A 197 16.53 -14.41 -1.54
C GLN A 197 15.01 -14.64 -1.40
N GLY A 198 14.66 -15.70 -0.66
CA GLY A 198 13.26 -16.07 -0.40
C GLY A 198 12.66 -17.02 -1.43
N TRP A 199 13.45 -17.56 -2.36
CA TRP A 199 13.01 -18.61 -3.29
C TRP A 199 14.14 -19.62 -3.49
N SER A 200 13.81 -20.89 -3.68
CA SER A 200 14.75 -21.92 -4.11
C SER A 200 14.10 -22.86 -5.12
N PHE A 201 14.89 -23.38 -6.06
CA PHE A 201 14.41 -24.39 -7.00
C PHE A 201 14.24 -25.74 -6.30
N ASP A 202 15.26 -26.14 -5.55
CA ASP A 202 15.35 -27.32 -4.70
C ASP A 202 16.25 -27.00 -3.47
N ASP A 203 16.76 -28.03 -2.79
CA ASP A 203 17.59 -27.92 -1.57
C ASP A 203 19.12 -27.91 -1.82
N HIS A 204 19.58 -28.00 -3.08
CA HIS A 204 21.00 -28.16 -3.40
C HIS A 204 21.49 -27.33 -4.60
N THR A 205 20.59 -26.80 -5.42
CA THR A 205 20.89 -26.03 -6.61
C THR A 205 21.00 -24.54 -6.27
N GLU A 206 22.24 -24.07 -6.08
CA GLU A 206 22.52 -22.67 -5.74
C GLU A 206 23.08 -21.83 -6.91
N ILE A 207 23.47 -22.45 -8.02
CA ILE A 207 24.03 -21.75 -9.18
C ILE A 207 23.19 -22.06 -10.41
N MET A 208 22.46 -21.05 -10.88
CA MET A 208 21.65 -21.12 -12.08
C MET A 208 21.93 -19.91 -12.98
N SER A 209 21.81 -20.13 -14.28
CA SER A 209 21.74 -19.06 -15.26
C SER A 209 20.42 -18.30 -15.16
N ARG A 210 20.39 -17.10 -15.75
CA ARG A 210 19.16 -16.30 -15.82
C ARG A 210 18.03 -17.04 -16.53
N ASP A 211 18.32 -17.76 -17.61
CA ASP A 211 17.32 -18.47 -18.40
C ASP A 211 16.71 -19.63 -17.61
N GLU A 212 17.53 -20.37 -16.86
CA GLU A 212 17.05 -21.42 -15.95
C GLU A 212 16.15 -20.86 -14.85
N ILE A 213 16.49 -19.71 -14.27
CA ILE A 213 15.64 -19.07 -13.25
C ILE A 213 14.30 -18.66 -13.87
N VAL A 214 14.29 -18.05 -15.05
CA VAL A 214 13.06 -17.62 -15.74
C VAL A 214 12.16 -18.82 -16.08
N GLU A 215 12.75 -19.94 -16.52
CA GLU A 215 12.00 -21.17 -16.81
C GLU A 215 11.40 -21.80 -15.55
N ARG A 216 12.11 -21.71 -14.42
CA ARG A 216 11.79 -22.46 -13.20
C ARG A 216 11.02 -21.67 -12.14
N PHE A 217 10.84 -20.35 -12.28
CA PHE A 217 10.31 -19.50 -11.21
C PHE A 217 8.77 -19.42 -11.20
N PRO A 218 8.11 -20.01 -10.18
CA PRO A 218 6.75 -19.63 -9.77
C PRO A 218 6.79 -18.71 -8.54
N ILE A 219 5.93 -17.68 -8.55
CA ILE A 219 5.80 -16.72 -7.45
C ILE A 219 5.24 -17.37 -6.17
N GLU A 220 4.46 -18.43 -6.31
CA GLU A 220 3.83 -19.18 -5.23
C GLU A 220 4.83 -19.98 -4.39
N ARG A 221 6.05 -20.20 -4.89
CA ARG A 221 7.15 -20.83 -4.13
C ARG A 221 8.01 -19.83 -3.37
N VAL A 222 7.73 -18.53 -3.48
CA VAL A 222 8.40 -17.52 -2.66
C VAL A 222 7.97 -17.70 -1.21
N GLN A 223 8.96 -17.83 -0.32
CA GLN A 223 8.74 -18.01 1.10
C GLN A 223 8.25 -16.69 1.74
N ALA A 224 7.35 -16.80 2.72
CA ALA A 224 6.81 -15.65 3.43
C ALA A 224 7.78 -15.05 4.48
N SER A 225 8.92 -15.73 4.72
CA SER A 225 9.90 -15.43 5.76
C SER A 225 11.33 -15.51 5.22
#